data_AF-A0A1X2IWP7-F1
#
_entry.id   AF-A0A1X2IWP7-F1
#
_cell.length_a   1.000
_cell.length_b   1.000
_cell.length_c   1.000
_cell.angle_alpha   90.00
_cell.angle_beta   90.00
_cell.angle_gamma   90.00
#
_symmetry.space_group_name_H-M   'P 1'
#
loop_
_entity.id
_entity.type
_entity.pdbx_description
1 polymer ?
#
loop_
_entity_poly.entity_id
_entity_poly.type
_entity_poly.pdbx_seq_one_letter_code
_entity_poly.pdbx_strand_id
1 'polypeptide(L)'
;MKRNEIGYAFGANHWSLERASAVALVPLLSTQFIYGAHPVVDGLISVVLPYHIYMGFDSCVTDYIPKRVYPRGYKAAMWSLKASMALTMWGCYEFNTNDVGITEAIQRLWTA
;
A
#
# COMPACT_ATOMS: atom_id res chain seq x y z
N MET A 1 -9.45 12.27 -26.78
CA MET A 1 -9.64 10.87 -26.36
C MET A 1 -11.11 10.66 -26.07
N LYS A 2 -11.73 9.57 -26.57
CA LYS A 2 -13.15 9.28 -26.32
C LYS A 2 -13.33 8.81 -24.86
N ARG A 3 -14.48 9.10 -24.24
CA ARG A 3 -14.79 8.75 -22.83
C ARG A 3 -14.54 7.27 -22.49
N ASN A 4 -14.77 6.37 -23.45
CA ASN A 4 -14.57 4.94 -23.27
C ASN A 4 -13.08 4.58 -23.18
N GLU A 5 -12.22 5.23 -23.98
CA GLU A 5 -10.76 5.04 -23.97
C GLU A 5 -10.15 5.45 -22.62
N ILE A 6 -10.71 6.46 -21.97
CA ILE A 6 -10.32 6.90 -20.62
C ILE A 6 -10.61 5.81 -19.58
N GLY A 7 -11.77 5.14 -19.69
CA GLY A 7 -12.14 4.04 -18.80
C GLY A 7 -11.23 2.82 -18.95
N TYR A 8 -10.91 2.44 -20.19
CA TYR A 8 -9.98 1.33 -20.47
C TYR A 8 -8.57 1.63 -19.96
N ALA A 9 -8.04 2.82 -20.23
CA ALA A 9 -6.72 3.22 -19.74
C ALA A 9 -6.66 3.25 -18.21
N PHE A 10 -7.73 3.70 -17.54
CA PHE A 10 -7.81 3.70 -16.09
C PHE A 10 -7.69 2.29 -15.49
N GLY A 11 -8.48 1.33 -16.00
CA GLY A 11 -8.41 -0.06 -15.54
C GLY A 11 -7.08 -0.74 -15.85
N ALA A 12 -6.53 -0.50 -17.05
CA ALA A 12 -5.22 -1.04 -17.43
C ALA A 12 -4.08 -0.51 -16.54
N ASN A 13 -4.10 0.79 -16.21
CA ASN A 13 -3.12 1.39 -15.31
C ASN A 13 -3.24 0.84 -13.88
N HIS A 14 -4.46 0.71 -13.36
CA HIS A 14 -4.70 0.12 -12.04
C HIS A 14 -4.14 -1.31 -11.96
N TRP A 15 -4.47 -2.16 -12.95
CA TRP A 15 -3.95 -3.53 -13.01
C TRP A 15 -2.43 -3.57 -13.09
N SER A 16 -1.83 -2.74 -13.96
CA SER A 16 -0.38 -2.72 -14.15
C SER A 16 0.37 -2.30 -12.90
N LEU A 17 -0.13 -1.28 -12.18
CA LEU A 17 0.46 -0.81 -10.92
C LEU A 17 0.30 -1.83 -9.79
N GLU A 18 -0.84 -2.51 -9.72
CA GLU A 18 -1.05 -3.57 -8.74
C GLU A 18 -0.06 -4.72 -8.95
N ARG A 19 0.12 -5.18 -10.20
CA ARG A 19 1.11 -6.23 -10.51
C ARG A 19 2.54 -5.75 -10.29
N ALA A 20 2.87 -4.52 -10.67
CA ALA A 20 4.20 -3.95 -10.47
C ALA A 20 4.57 -3.87 -8.99
N SER A 21 3.66 -3.39 -8.14
CA SER A 21 3.87 -3.35 -6.68
C SER A 21 4.01 -4.74 -6.07
N ALA A 22 3.19 -5.71 -6.49
CA ALA A 22 3.29 -7.10 -6.03
C ALA A 22 4.65 -7.71 -6.38
N VAL A 23 5.11 -7.53 -7.62
CA VAL A 23 6.42 -8.01 -8.07
C VAL A 23 7.56 -7.30 -7.34
N ALA A 24 7.46 -5.99 -7.12
CA ALA A 24 8.47 -5.22 -6.39
C ALA A 24 8.60 -5.66 -4.92
N LEU A 25 7.51 -6.09 -4.28
CA LEU A 25 7.55 -6.56 -2.89
C LEU A 25 8.37 -7.84 -2.70
N VAL A 26 8.46 -8.70 -3.71
CA VAL A 26 9.21 -9.97 -3.61
C VAL A 26 10.68 -9.73 -3.25
N PRO A 27 11.50 -8.98 -4.01
CA PRO A 27 12.88 -8.71 -3.63
C PRO A 27 12.99 -7.81 -2.39
N LEU A 28 12.09 -6.84 -2.20
CA LEU A 28 12.15 -5.94 -1.03
C LEU A 28 12.01 -6.73 0.28
N LEU A 29 11.03 -7.62 0.39
CA LEU A 29 10.87 -8.47 1.56
C LEU A 29 12.01 -9.49 1.66
N SER A 30 12.36 -10.16 0.56
CA SER A 30 13.42 -11.18 0.56
C SER A 30 14.75 -10.63 1.05
N THR A 31 15.11 -9.40 0.66
CA THR A 31 16.35 -8.76 1.10
C THR A 31 16.35 -8.49 2.60
N GLN A 32 15.24 -8.03 3.19
CA GLN A 32 15.15 -7.85 4.65
C GLN A 32 15.19 -9.17 5.42
N PHE A 33 14.60 -10.24 4.89
CA PHE A 33 14.68 -11.56 5.53
C PHE A 33 16.09 -12.16 5.51
N ILE A 34 16.87 -11.91 4.45
CA ILE A 34 18.22 -12.49 4.30
C ILE A 34 19.28 -11.64 5.00
N TYR A 35 19.21 -10.32 4.84
CA TYR A 35 20.26 -9.39 5.27
C TYR A 35 19.91 -8.59 6.53
N GLY A 36 18.67 -8.71 7.03
CA GLY A 36 18.19 -7.94 8.17
C GLY A 36 17.83 -6.50 7.82
N ALA A 37 17.66 -5.68 8.86
CA ALA A 37 17.21 -4.30 8.74
C ALA A 37 18.18 -3.45 7.92
N HIS A 38 17.68 -2.82 6.85
CA HIS A 38 18.47 -1.92 6.01
C HIS A 38 17.68 -0.63 5.69
N PRO A 39 18.18 0.57 6.07
CA PRO A 39 17.39 1.81 6.02
C PRO A 39 16.78 2.14 4.65
N VAL A 40 17.51 1.87 3.55
CA VAL A 40 17.01 2.11 2.19
C VAL A 40 15.85 1.17 1.86
N VAL A 41 15.96 -0.10 2.24
CA VAL A 41 14.95 -1.10 1.92
C VAL A 41 13.74 -0.91 2.82
N ASP A 42 13.94 -0.56 4.09
CA ASP A 42 12.89 -0.13 5.01
C ASP A 42 12.11 1.06 4.46
N GLY A 43 12.81 2.08 3.95
CA GLY A 43 12.18 3.22 3.27
C GLY A 43 11.34 2.80 2.05
N LEU A 44 11.86 1.89 1.22
CA LEU A 44 11.14 1.40 0.04
C LEU A 44 9.91 0.56 0.42
N ILE A 45 10.03 -0.38 1.36
CA ILE A 45 8.92 -1.20 1.87
C ILE A 45 7.84 -0.31 2.47
N SER A 46 8.23 0.73 3.20
CA SER A 46 7.32 1.71 3.82
C SER A 46 6.42 2.45 2.84
N VAL A 47 6.76 2.45 1.56
CA VAL A 47 5.97 3.05 0.49
C VAL A 47 5.25 1.97 -0.32
N VAL A 48 6.00 0.98 -0.80
CA VAL A 48 5.47 -0.02 -1.73
C VAL A 48 4.43 -0.92 -1.06
N LEU A 49 4.65 -1.32 0.20
CA LEU A 49 3.73 -2.20 0.91
C LEU A 49 2.38 -1.52 1.22
N PRO A 50 2.32 -0.33 1.85
CA PRO A 50 1.04 0.36 2.06
C PRO A 50 0.32 0.68 0.75
N TYR A 51 1.05 1.01 -0.31
CA TYR A 51 0.46 1.26 -1.63
C TYR A 51 -0.16 0.01 -2.25
N HIS A 52 0.54 -1.14 -2.18
CA HIS A 52 0.00 -2.42 -2.62
C HIS A 52 -1.28 -2.79 -1.85
N ILE A 53 -1.25 -2.64 -0.52
CA ILE A 53 -2.41 -2.86 0.35
C ILE A 53 -3.56 -1.92 -0.03
N TYR A 54 -3.28 -0.64 -0.28
CA TYR A 54 -4.28 0.35 -0.71
C TYR A 54 -5.01 -0.07 -2.00
N MET A 55 -4.31 -0.64 -2.98
CA MET A 55 -4.95 -1.10 -4.23
C MET A 55 -5.85 -2.33 -4.01
N GLY A 56 -5.44 -3.27 -3.15
CA GLY A 56 -6.28 -4.41 -2.74
C GLY A 56 -7.54 -3.96 -1.98
N PHE A 57 -7.33 -3.16 -0.92
CA PHE A 57 -8.17 -2.05 -0.47
C PHE A 57 -9.31 -1.60 -1.40
N ASP A 58 -8.90 -0.83 -2.40
CA ASP A 58 -9.74 -0.12 -3.35
C ASP A 58 -10.63 -1.07 -4.15
N SER A 59 -10.08 -2.24 -4.53
CA SER A 59 -10.83 -3.32 -5.19
C SER A 59 -11.92 -3.88 -4.27
N CYS A 60 -11.58 -4.22 -3.02
CA CYS A 60 -12.55 -4.71 -2.04
C CYS A 60 -13.68 -3.69 -1.77
N VAL A 61 -13.36 -2.40 -1.60
CA VAL A 61 -14.37 -1.35 -1.40
C VAL A 61 -15.28 -1.23 -2.62
N THR A 62 -14.73 -1.32 -3.83
CA THR A 62 -15.49 -1.21 -5.07
C THR A 62 -16.44 -2.38 -5.27
N ASP A 63 -16.03 -3.59 -4.91
CA ASP A 63 -16.84 -4.81 -5.06
C ASP A 63 -17.96 -4.90 -4.01
N TYR A 64 -17.66 -4.58 -2.75
CA TYR A 64 -18.58 -4.83 -1.63
C TYR A 64 -19.36 -3.60 -1.17
N ILE A 65 -18.94 -2.38 -1.51
CA ILE A 65 -19.63 -1.13 -1.15
C ILE A 65 -20.02 -0.37 -2.43
N PRO A 66 -20.98 -0.87 -3.24
CA PRO A 66 -21.25 -0.31 -4.55
C PRO A 66 -21.75 1.14 -4.45
N LYS A 67 -21.03 2.06 -5.11
CA LYS A 67 -21.34 3.50 -5.14
C LYS A 67 -22.77 3.83 -5.57
N ARG A 68 -23.37 2.99 -6.42
CA ARG A 68 -24.76 3.16 -6.91
C ARG A 68 -25.78 2.99 -5.79
N VAL A 69 -25.53 2.10 -4.82
CA VAL A 69 -26.46 1.77 -3.74
C VAL A 69 -26.11 2.55 -2.47
N TYR A 70 -24.82 2.65 -2.14
CA TYR A 70 -24.32 3.28 -0.92
C TYR A 70 -23.35 4.44 -1.22
N PRO A 71 -23.79 5.55 -1.84
CA PRO A 71 -22.88 6.62 -2.28
C PRO A 71 -22.13 7.29 -1.12
N ARG A 72 -22.79 7.46 0.04
CA ARG A 72 -22.17 8.02 1.25
C ARG A 72 -21.19 7.03 1.90
N GLY A 73 -21.60 5.76 2.02
CA GLY A 73 -20.76 4.70 2.58
C GLY A 73 -19.51 4.46 1.75
N TYR A 74 -19.64 4.39 0.42
CA TYR A 74 -18.52 4.31 -0.50
C TYR A 74 -17.57 5.51 -0.35
N LYS A 75 -18.11 6.74 -0.30
CA LYS A 75 -17.28 7.95 -0.12
C LYS A 75 -16.52 7.92 1.22
N ALA A 76 -17.18 7.52 2.30
CA ALA A 76 -16.55 7.39 3.62
C ALA A 76 -15.43 6.34 3.58
N ALA A 77 -15.73 5.13 3.09
CA ALA A 77 -14.76 4.04 2.98
C ALA A 77 -13.53 4.44 2.14
N MET A 78 -13.73 5.11 1.01
CA MET A 78 -12.63 5.58 0.17
C MET A 78 -11.76 6.65 0.83
N TRP A 79 -12.37 7.58 1.58
CA TRP A 79 -11.61 8.59 2.31
C TRP A 79 -10.85 7.99 3.49
N SER A 80 -11.48 7.10 4.25
CA SER A 80 -10.83 6.35 5.31
C SER A 80 -9.64 5.55 4.77
N LEU A 81 -9.82 4.84 3.65
CA LEU A 81 -8.75 4.07 3.03
C LEU A 81 -7.54 4.94 2.63
N LYS A 82 -7.79 6.10 2.01
CA LYS A 82 -6.73 7.05 1.63
C LYS A 82 -6.04 7.64 2.87
N ALA A 83 -6.81 7.99 3.89
CA ALA A 83 -6.27 8.53 5.14
C ALA A 83 -5.42 7.49 5.87
N SER A 84 -5.88 6.24 5.95
CA SER A 84 -5.12 5.13 6.53
C SER A 84 -3.82 4.89 5.77
N MET A 85 -3.84 4.84 4.43
CA MET A 85 -2.62 4.70 3.63
C MET A 85 -1.62 5.83 3.94
N ALA A 86 -2.07 7.09 3.91
CA ALA A 86 -1.21 8.24 4.18
C ALA A 86 -0.64 8.22 5.61
N LEU A 87 -1.48 7.89 6.60
CA LEU A 87 -1.07 7.80 8.00
C LEU A 87 -0.09 6.65 8.23
N THR A 88 -0.30 5.49 7.59
CA THR A 88 0.64 4.36 7.66
C THR A 88 1.98 4.73 7.05
N MET A 89 2.00 5.35 5.87
CA MET A 89 3.25 5.78 5.23
C MET A 89 3.99 6.82 6.08
N TRP A 90 3.27 7.78 6.69
CA TRP A 90 3.85 8.69 7.68
C TRP A 90 4.43 7.93 8.86
N GLY A 91 3.65 7.06 9.49
CA GLY A 91 4.10 6.28 10.65
C GLY A 91 5.39 5.51 10.35
N CYS A 92 5.45 4.84 9.20
CA CYS A 92 6.67 4.15 8.76
C CYS A 92 7.85 5.11 8.54
N TYR A 93 7.61 6.31 7.98
CA TYR A 93 8.64 7.34 7.86
C TYR A 93 9.20 7.76 9.23
N GLU A 94 8.33 7.97 10.23
CA GLU A 94 8.74 8.29 11.60
C GLU A 94 9.56 7.15 12.21
N PHE A 95 9.12 5.90 12.07
CA PHE A 95 9.88 4.74 12.55
C PHE A 95 11.27 4.64 11.92
N ASN A 96 11.40 4.95 10.62
CA ASN A 96 12.67 4.82 9.91
C ASN A 96 13.62 6.00 10.11
N THR A 97 13.12 7.18 10.48
CA THR A 97 13.93 8.40 10.64
C THR A 97 14.18 8.78 12.09
N ASN A 98 13.22 8.51 12.98
CA ASN A 98 13.24 8.93 14.37
C ASN A 98 13.21 7.75 15.37
N ASP A 99 13.13 6.50 14.89
CA ASP A 99 13.18 5.28 15.71
C ASP A 99 14.12 4.24 15.07
N VAL A 100 14.02 2.98 15.49
CA VAL A 100 14.90 1.87 15.12
C VAL A 100 14.73 1.35 13.69
N GLY A 101 13.67 1.76 12.97
CA GLY A 101 13.29 1.23 11.67
C GLY A 101 12.24 0.13 11.73
N ILE A 102 11.44 0.00 10.67
CA ILE A 102 10.29 -0.93 10.64
C ILE A 102 10.72 -2.40 10.70
N THR A 103 11.82 -2.79 10.06
CA THR A 103 12.26 -4.19 10.06
C THR A 103 12.85 -4.58 11.40
N GLU A 104 13.67 -3.71 11.99
CA GLU A 104 14.22 -3.90 13.33
C GLU A 104 13.12 -3.96 14.39
N ALA A 105 12.09 -3.10 14.29
CA ALA A 105 10.94 -3.13 15.18
C ALA A 105 10.21 -4.49 15.11
N ILE A 106 10.02 -5.05 13.91
CA ILE A 106 9.41 -6.37 13.73
C ILE A 106 10.29 -7.48 14.32
N GLN A 107 11.62 -7.41 14.13
CA GLN A 107 12.54 -8.39 14.71
C GLN A 107 12.46 -8.42 16.24
N ARG A 108 12.47 -7.25 16.87
CA ARG A 108 12.32 -7.12 18.33
C ARG A 108 10.99 -7.65 18.82
N LEU A 109 9.91 -7.36 18.09
CA LEU A 109 8.56 -7.86 18.39
C LEU A 109 8.49 -9.38 18.32
N TRP A 110 9.21 -10.00 17.38
CA TRP A 110 9.22 -11.47 17.22
C TRP A 110 9.95 -12.20 18.34
N THR A 111 10.90 -11.53 19.00
CA THR A 111 11.67 -12.07 20.13
C THR A 111 11.16 -11.64 21.50
N ALA A 112 10.06 -10.88 21.55
CA ALA A 112 9.42 -10.41 22.78
C ALA A 112 8.57 -11.51 23.44
#